data_AF-A0A920DHW3-F1
#
_entry.id   AF-A0A920DHW3-F1
#
_cell.length_a   1.000
_cell.length_b   1.000
_cell.length_c   1.000
_cell.angle_alpha   90.00
_cell.angle_beta   90.00
_cell.angle_gamma   90.00
#
_symmetry.space_group_name_H-M   'P 1'
#
loop_
_entity.id
_entity.type
_entity.pdbx_description
1 polymer ?
#
loop_
_entity_poly.entity_id
_entity_poly.type
_entity_poly.pdbx_seq_one_letter_code
_entity_poly.pdbx_strand_id
1 'polypeptide(L)'
;MSLTHKLSLKEGINIDSALVSAETNYESAKIELERTKISAPFDGFVEDLAKEGQLLQNGQNCARIISLSPLKIVGNIPEILVSKVEVGQDVEIKFLSGQQYNSKVIF
;
A
#
# COMPACT_ATOMS: atom_id res chain seq x y z
N MET A 1 -23.48 51.05 22.52
CA MET A 1 -23.02 49.84 23.22
C MET A 1 -22.91 48.60 22.29
N SER A 2 -22.81 48.77 20.96
CA SER A 2 -22.86 47.64 19.99
C SER A 2 -21.50 47.28 19.36
N LEU A 3 -20.43 48.05 19.62
CA LEU A 3 -19.10 47.78 19.07
C LEU A 3 -18.35 46.68 19.86
N THR A 4 -18.57 46.61 21.17
CA THR A 4 -17.92 45.65 22.08
C THR A 4 -18.31 44.20 21.78
N HIS A 5 -19.54 43.98 21.31
CA HIS A 5 -20.04 42.64 20.98
C HIS A 5 -19.46 42.08 19.67
N LYS A 6 -19.17 42.95 18.67
CA LYS A 6 -18.51 42.54 17.42
C LYS A 6 -17.02 42.22 17.61
N LEU A 7 -16.35 42.88 18.57
CA LEU A 7 -14.94 42.63 18.87
C LEU A 7 -14.75 41.25 19.52
N SER A 8 -15.63 40.87 20.45
CA SER A 8 -15.62 39.56 21.13
C SER A 8 -15.85 38.38 20.17
N LEU A 9 -16.72 38.52 19.16
CA LEU A 9 -16.89 37.49 18.12
C LEU A 9 -15.64 37.33 17.24
N LYS A 10 -14.93 38.43 16.97
CA LYS A 10 -13.72 38.43 16.13
C LYS A 10 -12.53 37.83 16.87
N GLU A 11 -12.44 38.04 18.19
CA GLU A 11 -11.47 37.35 19.05
C GLU A 11 -11.79 35.85 19.15
N GLY A 12 -13.05 35.46 19.31
CA GLY A 12 -13.48 34.06 19.30
C GLY A 12 -13.10 33.33 18.01
N ILE A 13 -13.37 33.92 16.84
CA ILE A 13 -12.99 33.33 15.54
C ILE A 13 -11.45 33.20 15.39
N ASN A 14 -10.68 34.16 15.91
CA ASN A 14 -9.21 34.08 15.87
C ASN A 14 -8.68 33.00 16.81
N ILE A 15 -9.30 32.80 17.99
CA ILE A 15 -8.95 31.72 18.92
C ILE A 15 -9.31 30.38 18.31
N ASP A 16 -10.51 30.22 17.73
CA ASP A 16 -10.91 29.01 17.03
C ASP A 16 -9.98 28.73 15.85
N SER A 17 -9.62 29.75 15.07
CA SER A 17 -8.66 29.60 13.96
C SER A 17 -7.25 29.23 14.46
N ALA A 18 -6.80 29.79 15.59
CA ALA A 18 -5.50 29.48 16.17
C ALA A 18 -5.49 28.05 16.76
N LEU A 19 -6.59 27.62 17.37
CA LEU A 19 -6.78 26.25 17.87
C LEU A 19 -6.79 25.25 16.71
N VAL A 20 -7.59 25.51 15.66
CA VAL A 20 -7.64 24.66 14.46
C VAL A 20 -6.27 24.60 13.78
N SER A 21 -5.54 25.72 13.72
CA SER A 21 -4.18 25.72 13.17
C SER A 21 -3.21 24.92 14.03
N ALA A 22 -3.27 25.06 15.36
CA ALA A 22 -2.43 24.29 16.28
C ALA A 22 -2.73 22.78 16.20
N GLU A 23 -4.00 22.40 16.11
CA GLU A 23 -4.45 21.02 15.91
C GLU A 23 -3.96 20.46 14.57
N THR A 24 -4.09 21.24 13.50
CA THR A 24 -3.60 20.85 12.16
C THR A 24 -2.09 20.64 12.17
N ASN A 25 -1.34 21.50 12.86
CA ASN A 25 0.10 21.37 13.00
C ASN A 25 0.49 20.13 13.81
N TYR A 26 -0.25 19.84 14.89
CA TYR A 26 -0.05 18.65 15.70
C TYR A 26 -0.29 17.37 14.88
N GLU A 27 -1.42 17.28 14.18
CA GLU A 27 -1.73 16.13 13.34
C GLU A 27 -0.74 15.98 12.17
N SER A 28 -0.28 17.10 11.58
CA SER A 28 0.75 17.07 10.54
C SER A 28 2.08 16.54 11.07
N ALA A 29 2.54 17.01 12.23
CA ALA A 29 3.77 16.55 12.86
C ALA A 29 3.68 15.07 13.28
N LYS A 30 2.50 14.63 13.72
CA LYS A 30 2.23 13.23 14.06
C LYS A 30 2.29 12.32 12.83
N ILE A 31 1.66 12.72 11.72
CA ILE A 31 1.74 12.00 10.44
C ILE A 31 3.19 11.94 9.93
N GLU A 32 3.94 13.03 10.07
CA GLU A 32 5.36 13.06 9.67
C GLU A 32 6.20 12.09 10.51
N LEU A 33 5.94 12.02 11.81
CA LEU A 33 6.58 11.03 12.69
C LEU A 33 6.21 9.60 12.29
N GLU A 34 4.95 9.32 11.99
CA GLU A 34 4.51 8.00 11.53
C GLU A 34 5.19 7.58 10.22
N ARG A 35 5.36 8.53 9.28
CA ARG A 35 6.07 8.30 8.01
C ARG A 35 7.55 7.96 8.17
N THR A 36 8.17 8.23 9.32
CA THR A 36 9.55 7.79 9.60
C THR A 36 9.66 6.27 9.80
N LYS A 37 8.55 5.60 10.14
CA LYS A 37 8.48 4.15 10.31
C LYS A 37 7.85 3.52 9.07
N ILE A 38 8.70 3.07 8.17
CA ILE A 38 8.27 2.37 6.95
C ILE A 38 8.02 0.90 7.30
N SER A 39 6.77 0.46 7.25
CA SER A 39 6.37 -0.95 7.41
C SER A 39 5.99 -1.59 6.08
N ALA A 40 6.10 -2.92 6.00
CA ALA A 40 5.67 -3.66 4.83
C ALA A 40 4.14 -3.63 4.68
N PRO A 41 3.58 -3.40 3.47
CA PRO A 41 2.15 -3.38 3.26
C PRO A 41 1.49 -4.77 3.27
N PHE A 42 2.28 -5.84 3.14
CA PHE A 42 1.83 -7.24 3.15
C PHE A 42 2.96 -8.18 3.58
N ASP A 43 2.59 -9.41 3.96
CA ASP A 43 3.54 -10.48 4.25
C ASP A 43 4.20 -11.01 2.98
N GLY A 44 5.52 -11.15 2.99
CA GLY A 44 6.27 -11.60 1.83
C GLY A 44 7.76 -11.78 2.13
N PHE A 45 8.53 -11.92 1.06
CA PHE A 45 9.98 -12.09 1.09
C PHE A 45 10.66 -10.80 0.66
N VAL A 46 11.63 -10.34 1.45
CA VAL A 46 12.44 -9.16 1.13
C VAL A 46 13.51 -9.56 0.12
N GLU A 47 13.46 -8.97 -1.07
CA GLU A 47 14.45 -9.17 -2.13
C GLU A 47 15.59 -8.16 -1.99
N ASP A 48 15.27 -6.88 -1.82
CA ASP A 48 16.23 -5.81 -1.60
C ASP A 48 15.80 -4.95 -0.41
N LEU A 49 16.78 -4.50 0.37
CA LEU A 49 16.59 -3.57 1.48
C LEU A 49 17.67 -2.49 1.42
N ALA A 50 17.27 -1.23 1.63
CA ALA A 50 18.19 -0.12 1.77
C ALA A 50 19.14 -0.35 2.95
N LYS A 51 20.40 0.03 2.79
CA LYS A 51 21.42 -0.19 3.81
C LYS A 51 21.34 0.86 4.90
N GLU A 52 21.74 0.47 6.11
CA GLU A 52 21.93 1.43 7.19
C GLU A 52 22.93 2.52 6.78
N GLY A 53 22.58 3.78 7.04
CA GLY A 53 23.40 4.94 6.65
C GLY A 53 23.21 5.41 5.20
N GLN A 54 22.40 4.73 4.39
CA GLN A 54 22.05 5.18 3.05
C GLN A 54 21.06 6.36 3.13
N LEU A 55 21.40 7.48 2.50
CA LEU A 55 20.48 8.60 2.36
C LEU A 55 19.40 8.26 1.33
N LEU A 56 18.13 8.27 1.75
CA LEU A 56 16.98 8.03 0.89
C LEU A 56 16.22 9.34 0.65
N GLN A 57 15.90 9.60 -0.61
CA GLN A 57 15.04 10.71 -1.01
C GLN A 57 13.58 10.26 -1.13
N ASN A 58 12.65 11.21 -1.09
CA ASN A 58 11.24 10.92 -1.27
C ASN A 58 11.01 10.24 -2.63
N GLY A 59 10.32 9.09 -2.63
CA GLY A 59 10.08 8.27 -3.83
C GLY A 59 11.21 7.28 -4.17
N GLN A 60 12.31 7.24 -3.42
CA GLN A 60 13.33 6.21 -3.60
C GLN A 60 12.90 4.87 -2.99
N ASN A 61 13.25 3.77 -3.66
CA ASN A 61 12.95 2.42 -3.21
C ASN A 61 13.73 2.09 -1.94
N CYS A 62 13.01 1.90 -0.84
CA CYS A 62 13.57 1.51 0.46
C CYS A 62 13.66 -0.01 0.60
N ALA A 63 12.68 -0.73 0.07
CA ALA A 63 12.63 -2.19 0.09
C ALA A 63 11.85 -2.71 -1.12
N ARG A 64 12.21 -3.91 -1.59
CA ARG A 64 11.47 -4.68 -2.58
C ARG A 64 10.98 -5.96 -1.92
N ILE A 65 9.66 -6.13 -1.86
CA ILE A 65 9.02 -7.26 -1.19
C ILE A 65 8.22 -8.04 -2.23
N ILE A 66 8.43 -9.35 -2.30
CA ILE A 66 7.72 -10.27 -3.17
C ILE A 66 6.73 -11.07 -2.32
N SER A 67 5.45 -11.06 -2.71
CA SER A 67 4.50 -12.04 -2.18
C SER A 67 4.57 -13.33 -3.00
N LEU A 68 4.77 -14.46 -2.32
CA LEU A 68 4.66 -15.80 -2.91
C LEU A 68 3.27 -16.42 -2.72
N SER A 69 2.32 -15.69 -2.10
CA SER A 69 0.98 -16.19 -1.81
C SER A 69 -0.09 -15.19 -2.26
N PRO A 70 -0.95 -15.54 -3.25
CA PRO A 70 -0.99 -16.79 -4.00
C PRO A 70 0.02 -16.84 -5.16
N LEU A 71 0.60 -18.02 -5.42
CA LEU A 71 1.42 -18.25 -6.61
C LEU A 71 0.54 -18.34 -7.86
N LYS A 72 0.64 -17.36 -8.78
CA LYS A 72 -0.06 -17.39 -10.07
C LYS A 72 0.81 -18.04 -11.14
N ILE A 73 0.29 -19.09 -11.76
CA ILE A 73 0.94 -19.75 -12.91
C ILE A 73 0.22 -19.29 -14.18
N VAL A 74 0.98 -18.76 -15.13
CA VAL A 74 0.46 -18.27 -16.40
C VAL A 74 0.96 -19.17 -17.52
N GLY A 75 0.02 -19.75 -18.27
CA GLY A 75 0.28 -20.51 -19.48
C GLY A 75 -0.36 -19.84 -20.68
N ASN A 76 0.35 -19.79 -21.81
CA ASN A 76 -0.16 -19.18 -23.03
C ASN A 76 -0.86 -20.26 -23.86
N ILE A 77 -2.12 -20.02 -24.23
CA ILE A 77 -2.93 -20.94 -25.02
C ILE A 77 -3.12 -20.35 -26.42
N PRO A 78 -2.87 -21.10 -27.51
CA PRO A 78 -3.20 -20.67 -28.87
C PRO A 78 -4.71 -20.43 -29.04
N GLU A 79 -5.08 -19.42 -29.82
CA GLU A 79 -6.48 -19.03 -30.04
C GLU A 79 -7.36 -20.18 -30.57
N ILE A 80 -6.80 -21.05 -31.41
CA ILE A 80 -7.51 -22.24 -31.96
C ILE A 80 -7.95 -23.21 -30.85
N LEU A 81 -7.24 -23.21 -29.71
CA LEU A 81 -7.46 -24.10 -28.57
C LEU A 81 -8.14 -23.42 -27.39
N VAL A 82 -8.32 -22.10 -27.41
CA VAL A 82 -8.94 -21.35 -26.30
C VAL A 82 -10.38 -21.78 -26.06
N SER A 83 -11.09 -22.19 -27.11
CA SER A 83 -12.46 -22.71 -27.04
C SER A 83 -12.61 -24.02 -26.26
N LYS A 84 -11.51 -24.71 -25.96
CA LYS A 84 -11.49 -25.98 -25.21
C LYS A 84 -11.14 -25.79 -23.73
N VAL A 85 -10.93 -24.55 -23.28
CA VAL A 85 -10.54 -24.23 -21.91
C VAL A 85 -11.64 -23.44 -21.23
N GLU A 86 -12.07 -23.91 -20.07
CA GLU A 86 -13.14 -23.30 -19.29
C GLU A 86 -12.66 -22.90 -17.88
N VAL A 87 -13.26 -21.85 -17.32
CA VAL A 87 -13.00 -21.45 -15.92
C VAL A 87 -13.42 -22.57 -14.98
N GLY A 88 -12.58 -22.87 -13.98
CA GLY A 88 -12.87 -23.91 -13.00
C GLY A 88 -12.51 -25.33 -13.44
N GLN A 89 -12.03 -25.49 -14.69
CA GLN A 89 -11.49 -26.75 -15.19
C GLN A 89 -10.29 -27.20 -14.33
N ASP A 90 -10.26 -28.49 -14.00
CA ASP A 90 -9.17 -29.08 -13.23
C ASP A 90 -7.90 -29.17 -14.07
N VAL A 91 -6.80 -28.69 -13.50
CA VAL A 91 -5.47 -28.70 -14.12
C VAL A 91 -4.45 -29.32 -13.17
N GLU A 92 -3.57 -30.14 -13.73
CA GLU A 92 -2.40 -30.66 -13.03
C GLU A 92 -1.18 -29.81 -13.42
N ILE A 93 -0.53 -29.21 -12.42
CA ILE A 93 0.71 -28.47 -12.58
C ILE A 93 1.85 -29.38 -12.13
N LYS A 94 2.76 -29.70 -13.04
CA LYS A 94 3.99 -30.44 -12.74
C LYS A 94 5.19 -29.49 -12.76
N PHE A 95 5.83 -29.32 -11.60
CA PHE A 95 7.06 -28.55 -11.49
C PHE A 95 8.28 -29.36 -11.93
N LEU A 96 9.35 -28.67 -12.32
CA LEU A 96 10.63 -29.30 -12.65
C LEU A 96 11.24 -30.06 -11.46
N SER A 97 10.87 -29.70 -10.23
CA SER A 97 11.22 -30.43 -9.01
C SER A 97 10.58 -31.81 -8.89
N GLY A 98 9.63 -32.15 -9.77
CA GLY A 98 8.85 -33.39 -9.74
C GLY A 98 7.56 -33.29 -8.91
N GLN A 99 7.32 -32.16 -8.22
CA GLN A 99 6.07 -31.94 -7.47
C GLN A 99 4.89 -31.71 -8.43
N GLN A 100 3.74 -32.29 -8.08
CA GLN A 100 2.48 -32.12 -8.79
C GLN A 100 1.46 -31.42 -7.89
N TYR A 101 0.71 -30.49 -8.47
CA TYR A 101 -0.36 -29.76 -7.79
C TYR A 101 -1.61 -29.76 -8.65
N ASN A 102 -2.74 -30.06 -8.01
CA ASN A 102 -4.05 -29.94 -8.65
C ASN A 102 -4.59 -28.54 -8.37
N SER A 103 -5.01 -27.85 -9.41
CA SER A 103 -5.59 -26.51 -9.30
C SER A 103 -6.74 -26.35 -10.30
N LYS A 104 -7.38 -25.18 -10.27
CA LYS A 104 -8.45 -24.80 -11.19
C LYS A 104 -8.03 -23.60 -12.03
N VAL A 105 -8.50 -23.57 -13.28
CA VAL A 105 -8.29 -22.43 -14.17
C VAL A 105 -9.02 -21.19 -13.63
N ILE A 106 -8.27 -20.09 -13.52
CA ILE A 106 -8.77 -18.75 -13.22
C ILE A 106 -8.33 -17.80 -14.35
N PHE A 107 -9.15 -16.82 -14.72
CA PHE A 107 -8.75 -15.71 -15.62
C PHE A 107 -8.05 -14.61 -14.81
#